data_AF-A0A7S4PIF3-F1
#
_entry.id   AF-A0A7S4PIF3-F1
#
_cell.length_a   1.000
_cell.length_b   1.000
_cell.length_c   1.000
_cell.angle_alpha   90.00
_cell.angle_beta   90.00
_cell.angle_gamma   90.00
#
_symmetry.space_group_name_H-M   'P 1'
#
loop_
_entity.id
_entity.type
_entity.pdbx_description
1 polymer ?
#
loop_
_entity_poly.entity_id
_entity_poly.type
_entity_poly.pdbx_seq_one_letter_code
_entity_poly.pdbx_strand_id
1 'polypeptide(L)'
;EREKKEREEEEIEKQKREKEEREEKRENRENREKKEKQEKKENEEKQRKEASKVKTDTMRQKEGPVVMMTGVDKEDRGKLEEVLERLGGTVCDSEISSATTHVIAKPHSRTVKTLAARLCHRWIVTPEWLIESGKAGFFVEESRFGSKTTK
;
A
#
# COMPACT_ATOMS: atom_id res chain seq x y z
N GLU A 1 -60.12 -0.28 -55.15
CA GLU A 1 -58.67 -0.18 -55.40
C GLU A 1 -57.96 0.64 -54.31
N ARG A 2 -58.32 1.93 -54.09
CA ARG A 2 -57.69 2.78 -53.05
C ARG A 2 -57.74 2.23 -51.62
N GLU A 3 -58.91 1.83 -51.14
CA GLU A 3 -59.08 1.32 -49.76
C GLU A 3 -58.31 0.03 -49.45
N LYS A 4 -58.04 -0.79 -50.47
CA LYS A 4 -57.23 -2.01 -50.31
C LYS A 4 -55.75 -1.65 -50.10
N LYS A 5 -55.27 -0.71 -50.90
CA LYS A 5 -53.88 -0.22 -50.85
C LYS A 5 -53.56 0.48 -49.53
N GLU A 6 -54.52 1.24 -49.01
CA GLU A 6 -54.41 1.96 -47.74
C GLU A 6 -54.33 1.01 -46.53
N ARG A 7 -55.11 -0.08 -46.51
CA ARG A 7 -54.99 -1.13 -45.49
C ARG A 7 -53.67 -1.89 -45.56
N GLU A 8 -53.16 -2.13 -46.78
CA GLU A 8 -51.87 -2.79 -47.01
C GLU A 8 -50.71 -1.91 -46.52
N GLU A 9 -50.78 -0.60 -46.73
CA GLU A 9 -49.81 0.39 -46.23
C GLU A 9 -49.83 0.48 -44.69
N GLU A 10 -51.00 0.47 -44.04
CA GLU A 10 -51.14 0.44 -42.57
C GLU A 10 -50.57 -0.84 -41.95
N GLU A 11 -50.75 -1.99 -42.62
CA GLU A 11 -50.24 -3.27 -42.14
C GLU A 11 -48.70 -3.34 -42.22
N ILE A 12 -48.12 -2.76 -43.28
CA ILE A 12 -46.66 -2.60 -43.44
C ILE A 12 -46.08 -1.66 -42.37
N GLU A 13 -46.74 -0.54 -42.09
CA GLU A 13 -46.36 0.42 -41.03
C GLU A 13 -46.36 -0.24 -39.65
N LYS A 14 -47.39 -1.05 -39.36
CA LYS A 14 -47.51 -1.79 -38.10
C LYS A 14 -46.39 -2.84 -37.95
N GLN A 15 -46.10 -3.59 -39.00
CA GLN A 15 -45.02 -4.59 -38.99
C GLN A 15 -43.64 -3.93 -38.83
N LYS A 16 -43.42 -2.74 -39.41
CA LYS A 16 -42.19 -1.96 -39.21
C LYS A 16 -42.03 -1.52 -37.75
N ARG A 17 -43.07 -0.96 -37.13
CA ARG A 17 -43.04 -0.55 -35.71
C ARG A 17 -42.76 -1.72 -34.78
N GLU A 18 -43.41 -2.87 -35.00
CA GLU A 18 -43.17 -4.07 -34.18
C GLU A 18 -41.74 -4.61 -34.35
N LYS A 19 -41.14 -4.47 -35.53
CA LYS A 19 -39.76 -4.87 -35.79
C LYS A 19 -38.77 -3.91 -35.12
N GLU A 20 -38.98 -2.61 -35.22
CA GLU A 20 -38.16 -1.58 -34.55
C GLU A 20 -38.19 -1.75 -33.03
N GLU A 21 -39.36 -1.98 -32.42
CA GLU A 21 -39.49 -2.19 -30.98
C GLU A 21 -38.78 -3.48 -30.50
N ARG A 22 -38.74 -4.51 -31.36
CA ARG A 22 -37.99 -5.76 -31.08
C ARG A 22 -36.48 -5.55 -31.19
N GLU A 23 -36.02 -4.78 -32.16
CA GLU A 23 -34.60 -4.44 -32.33
C GLU A 23 -34.11 -3.57 -31.16
N GLU A 24 -34.89 -2.56 -30.75
CA GLU A 24 -34.57 -1.70 -29.59
C GLU A 24 -34.49 -2.49 -28.28
N LYS A 25 -35.44 -3.41 -28.05
CA LYS A 25 -35.40 -4.31 -26.88
C LYS A 25 -34.16 -5.21 -26.88
N ARG A 26 -33.71 -5.65 -28.06
CA ARG A 26 -32.50 -6.47 -28.20
C ARG A 26 -31.23 -5.67 -27.91
N GLU A 27 -31.11 -4.47 -28.47
CA GLU A 27 -29.97 -3.57 -28.21
C GLU A 27 -29.88 -3.17 -26.74
N ASN A 28 -31.01 -2.85 -26.10
CA ASN A 28 -31.04 -2.53 -24.67
C ASN A 28 -30.58 -3.71 -23.80
N ARG A 29 -30.95 -4.95 -24.16
CA ARG A 29 -30.48 -6.15 -23.46
C ARG A 29 -28.97 -6.35 -23.64
N GLU A 30 -28.46 -6.22 -24.86
CA GLU A 30 -27.03 -6.35 -25.15
C GLU A 30 -26.20 -5.28 -24.42
N ASN A 31 -26.69 -4.03 -24.35
CA ASN A 31 -26.01 -2.94 -23.63
C ASN A 31 -26.00 -3.17 -22.12
N ARG A 32 -27.07 -3.70 -21.54
CA ARG A 32 -27.12 -4.05 -20.11
C ARG A 32 -26.13 -5.16 -19.76
N GLU A 33 -26.07 -6.21 -20.58
CA GLU A 33 -25.11 -7.31 -20.38
C GLU A 33 -23.64 -6.85 -20.53
N LYS A 34 -23.36 -5.91 -21.44
CA LYS A 34 -22.02 -5.29 -21.59
C LYS A 34 -21.65 -4.45 -20.36
N LYS A 35 -22.58 -3.66 -19.82
CA LYS A 35 -22.37 -2.82 -18.64
C LYS A 35 -22.07 -3.67 -17.39
N GLU A 36 -22.84 -4.72 -17.15
CA GLU A 36 -22.63 -5.63 -16.02
C GLU A 36 -21.27 -6.35 -16.10
N LYS A 37 -20.84 -6.75 -17.30
CA LYS A 37 -19.50 -7.34 -17.53
C LYS A 37 -18.37 -6.34 -17.27
N GLN A 38 -18.54 -5.07 -17.62
CA GLN A 38 -17.54 -4.04 -17.39
C GLN A 38 -17.42 -3.72 -15.89
N GLU A 39 -18.55 -3.52 -15.19
CA GLU A 39 -18.57 -3.25 -13.76
C GLU A 39 -17.93 -4.41 -12.96
N LYS A 40 -18.19 -5.66 -13.35
CA LYS A 40 -17.57 -6.83 -12.70
C LYS A 40 -16.04 -6.85 -12.87
N LYS A 41 -15.54 -6.55 -14.07
CA LYS A 41 -14.08 -6.48 -14.33
C LYS A 41 -13.41 -5.36 -13.54
N GLU A 42 -14.02 -4.18 -13.49
CA GLU A 42 -13.49 -3.05 -12.72
C GLU A 42 -13.46 -3.35 -11.21
N ASN A 43 -14.47 -4.07 -10.70
CA ASN A 43 -14.53 -4.44 -9.28
C ASN A 43 -13.49 -5.53 -8.93
N GLU A 44 -13.30 -6.53 -9.79
CA GLU A 44 -12.26 -7.55 -9.64
C GLU A 44 -10.84 -6.93 -9.68
N GLU A 45 -10.61 -5.94 -10.57
CA GLU A 45 -9.33 -5.24 -10.64
C GLU A 45 -9.08 -4.37 -9.41
N LYS A 46 -10.10 -3.65 -8.91
CA LYS A 46 -10.02 -2.88 -7.66
C LYS A 46 -9.71 -3.79 -6.47
N GLN A 47 -10.42 -4.91 -6.33
CA GLN A 47 -10.17 -5.89 -5.26
C GLN A 47 -8.77 -6.50 -5.36
N ARG A 48 -8.27 -6.79 -6.57
CA ARG A 48 -6.90 -7.32 -6.77
C ARG A 48 -5.83 -6.28 -6.40
N LYS A 49 -6.04 -5.01 -6.74
CA LYS A 49 -5.14 -3.90 -6.37
C LYS A 49 -5.15 -3.66 -4.86
N GLU A 50 -6.32 -3.65 -4.22
CA GLU A 50 -6.43 -3.53 -2.76
C GLU A 50 -5.80 -4.71 -2.04
N ALA A 51 -6.07 -5.95 -2.44
CA ALA A 51 -5.44 -7.14 -1.86
C ALA A 51 -3.91 -7.12 -2.04
N SER A 52 -3.39 -6.61 -3.16
CA SER A 52 -1.93 -6.46 -3.38
C SER A 52 -1.30 -5.35 -2.54
N LYS A 53 -2.04 -4.26 -2.27
CA LYS A 53 -1.62 -3.15 -1.40
C LYS A 53 -1.65 -3.56 0.06
N VAL A 54 -2.69 -4.29 0.49
CA VAL A 54 -2.78 -4.89 1.81
C VAL A 54 -1.68 -5.94 2.00
N LYS A 55 -1.37 -6.78 1.01
CA LYS A 55 -0.25 -7.75 1.13
C LYS A 55 1.12 -7.09 1.26
N THR A 56 1.38 -6.01 0.53
CA THR A 56 2.66 -5.27 0.63
C THR A 56 2.78 -4.47 1.94
N ASP A 57 1.66 -3.94 2.45
CA ASP A 57 1.63 -3.29 3.76
C ASP A 57 1.71 -4.31 4.92
N THR A 58 1.00 -5.44 4.82
CA THR A 58 1.03 -6.52 5.81
C THR A 58 2.39 -7.23 5.87
N MET A 59 3.12 -7.35 4.75
CA MET A 59 4.50 -7.86 4.78
C MET A 59 5.48 -6.88 5.44
N ARG A 60 5.28 -5.56 5.30
CA ARG A 60 6.07 -4.53 6.02
C ARG A 60 5.71 -4.43 7.50
N GLN A 61 4.51 -4.84 7.89
CA GLN A 61 4.03 -4.82 9.27
C GLN A 61 4.45 -6.07 10.08
N LYS A 62 5.04 -7.09 9.45
CA LYS A 62 5.36 -8.36 10.13
C LYS A 62 6.80 -8.49 10.63
N GLU A 63 7.69 -7.59 10.23
CA GLU A 63 9.08 -7.58 10.68
C GLU A 63 9.31 -6.24 11.39
N GLY A 64 9.71 -6.28 12.67
CA GLY A 64 9.99 -5.07 13.41
C GLY A 64 11.16 -4.26 12.82
N PRO A 65 11.48 -3.11 13.39
CA PRO A 65 12.52 -2.24 12.87
C PRO A 65 13.85 -2.97 12.81
N VAL A 66 14.47 -2.93 11.62
CA VAL A 66 15.87 -3.34 11.44
C VAL A 66 16.78 -2.16 11.79
N VAL A 67 17.59 -2.33 12.83
CA VAL A 67 18.35 -1.27 13.49
C VAL A 67 19.85 -1.53 13.36
N MET A 68 20.61 -0.46 13.09
CA MET A 68 22.05 -0.45 13.26
C MET A 68 22.47 0.48 14.38
N MET A 69 23.52 0.13 15.12
CA MET A 69 24.05 0.95 16.19
C MET A 69 25.43 1.51 15.83
N THR A 70 25.71 2.76 16.20
CA THR A 70 27.00 3.41 15.97
C THR A 70 27.37 4.35 17.11
N GLY A 71 28.62 4.27 17.58
CA GLY A 71 29.10 5.07 18.70
C GLY A 71 28.49 4.69 20.06
N VAL A 72 27.87 3.51 20.14
CA VAL A 72 27.33 2.92 21.37
C VAL A 72 28.38 1.99 21.98
N ASP A 73 28.57 2.10 23.29
CA ASP A 73 29.52 1.27 24.03
C ASP A 73 29.04 -0.18 24.12
N LYS A 74 29.96 -1.15 24.23
CA LYS A 74 29.62 -2.59 24.10
C LYS A 74 28.57 -3.06 25.12
N GLU A 75 28.65 -2.56 26.35
CA GLU A 75 27.69 -2.90 27.42
C GLU A 75 26.29 -2.38 27.10
N ASP A 76 26.19 -1.09 26.72
CA ASP A 76 24.92 -0.47 26.36
C ASP A 76 24.33 -1.08 25.10
N ARG A 77 25.20 -1.46 24.15
CA ARG A 77 24.80 -2.15 22.94
C ARG A 77 24.07 -3.45 23.27
N GLY A 78 24.62 -4.31 24.13
CA GLY A 78 23.95 -5.55 24.52
C GLY A 78 22.57 -5.33 25.15
N LYS A 79 22.43 -4.32 26.01
CA LYS A 79 21.13 -3.95 26.62
C LYS A 79 20.12 -3.49 25.58
N LEU A 80 20.56 -2.68 24.61
CA LEU A 80 19.71 -2.21 23.52
C LEU A 80 19.29 -3.36 22.61
N GLU A 81 20.19 -4.27 22.27
CA GLU A 81 19.88 -5.45 21.43
C GLU A 81 18.82 -6.34 22.10
N GLU A 82 18.95 -6.61 23.40
CA GLU A 82 17.94 -7.38 24.15
C GLU A 82 16.56 -6.72 24.10
N VAL A 83 16.49 -5.39 24.26
CA VAL A 83 15.22 -4.65 24.16
C VAL A 83 14.67 -4.72 22.74
N LEU A 84 15.52 -4.58 21.72
CA LEU A 84 15.11 -4.62 20.32
C LEU A 84 14.48 -5.96 19.96
N GLU A 85 15.17 -7.05 20.29
CA GLU A 85 14.72 -8.42 20.00
C GLU A 85 13.42 -8.75 20.75
N ARG A 86 13.32 -8.34 22.02
CA ARG A 86 12.10 -8.53 22.83
C ARG A 86 10.88 -7.83 22.22
N LEU A 87 11.09 -6.68 21.57
CA LEU A 87 10.03 -5.93 20.87
C LEU A 87 9.80 -6.41 19.43
N GLY A 88 10.55 -7.41 18.95
CA GLY A 88 10.42 -7.99 17.61
C GLY A 88 11.18 -7.25 16.51
N GLY A 89 12.15 -6.39 16.86
CA GLY A 89 13.08 -5.78 15.93
C GLY A 89 14.34 -6.62 15.71
N THR A 90 15.15 -6.23 14.73
CA THR A 90 16.34 -7.00 14.31
C THR A 90 17.57 -6.12 14.25
N VAL A 91 18.70 -6.62 14.74
CA VAL A 91 19.99 -5.94 14.64
C VAL A 91 20.65 -6.22 13.28
N CYS A 92 21.18 -5.19 12.64
CA CYS A 92 22.01 -5.34 11.44
C CYS A 92 23.45 -4.87 11.73
N ASP A 93 24.41 -5.77 11.57
CA ASP A 93 25.81 -5.51 11.93
C ASP A 93 26.74 -5.22 10.76
N SER A 94 26.31 -5.56 9.55
CA SER A 94 27.09 -5.39 8.33
C SER A 94 26.92 -3.96 7.80
N GLU A 95 26.49 -3.83 6.54
CA GLU A 95 26.31 -2.55 5.86
C GLU A 95 24.85 -2.11 5.85
N ILE A 96 24.62 -0.81 5.57
CA ILE A 96 23.28 -0.26 5.28
C ILE A 96 22.68 -1.08 4.14
N SER A 97 21.68 -1.89 4.46
CA SER A 97 20.89 -2.64 3.50
C SER A 97 19.58 -1.91 3.21
N SER A 98 18.89 -2.30 2.13
CA SER A 98 17.54 -1.83 1.83
C SER A 98 16.55 -2.12 2.96
N ALA A 99 16.81 -3.15 3.76
CA ALA A 99 16.01 -3.56 4.91
C ALA A 99 16.26 -2.70 6.16
N THR A 100 17.40 -2.02 6.27
CA THR A 100 17.66 -1.14 7.41
C THR A 100 16.61 -0.04 7.45
N THR A 101 16.04 0.20 8.64
CA THR A 101 15.01 1.23 8.86
C THR A 101 15.53 2.36 9.76
N HIS A 102 16.35 2.02 10.76
CA HIS A 102 16.84 2.94 11.79
C HIS A 102 18.34 2.79 12.02
N VAL A 103 18.98 3.90 12.37
CA VAL A 103 20.33 3.95 12.90
C VAL A 103 20.29 4.64 14.27
N ILE A 104 20.65 3.90 15.32
CA ILE A 104 20.84 4.42 16.66
C ILE A 104 22.24 5.02 16.76
N ALA A 105 22.32 6.30 17.09
CA ALA A 105 23.58 7.02 17.24
C ALA A 105 23.53 8.02 18.38
N LYS A 106 24.70 8.31 18.98
CA LYS A 106 24.84 9.45 19.90
C LYS A 106 24.45 10.76 19.19
N PRO A 107 23.90 11.75 19.90
CA PRO A 107 23.60 13.06 19.33
C PRO A 107 24.81 13.64 18.57
N HIS A 108 24.57 14.22 17.39
CA HIS A 108 25.61 14.82 16.53
C HIS A 108 26.68 13.85 15.97
N SER A 109 26.43 12.54 16.00
CA SER A 109 27.36 11.54 15.46
C SER A 109 27.49 11.65 13.93
N ARG A 110 28.74 11.80 13.46
CA ARG A 110 29.12 11.86 12.03
C ARG A 110 29.94 10.63 11.65
N THR A 111 29.30 9.47 11.62
CA THR A 111 29.93 8.21 11.20
C THR A 111 29.48 7.83 9.80
N VAL A 112 30.17 6.88 9.18
CA VAL A 112 29.76 6.32 7.87
C VAL A 112 28.30 5.83 7.93
N LYS A 113 27.91 5.17 9.04
CA LYS A 113 26.54 4.69 9.25
C LYS A 113 25.52 5.83 9.31
N THR A 114 25.79 6.94 10.01
CA THR A 114 24.84 8.07 10.07
C THR A 114 24.76 8.84 8.75
N LEU A 115 25.87 9.00 8.04
CA LEU A 115 25.90 9.62 6.70
C LEU A 115 25.11 8.78 5.69
N ALA A 116 25.36 7.48 5.64
CA ALA A 116 24.66 6.59 4.74
C ALA A 116 23.16 6.48 5.09
N ALA A 117 22.80 6.46 6.38
CA ALA A 117 21.41 6.56 6.82
C ALA A 117 20.73 7.82 6.27
N ARG A 118 21.39 8.97 6.35
CA ARG A 118 20.88 10.23 5.82
C ARG A 118 20.66 10.18 4.32
N LEU A 119 21.64 9.68 3.57
CA LEU A 119 21.56 9.54 2.10
C LEU A 119 20.47 8.54 1.68
N CYS A 120 20.23 7.51 2.48
CA CYS A 120 19.20 6.52 2.22
C CYS A 120 17.82 6.91 2.79
N HIS A 121 17.68 8.09 3.41
CA HIS A 121 16.45 8.55 4.06
C HIS A 121 15.96 7.62 5.19
N ARG A 122 16.88 7.14 6.01
CA ARG A 122 16.61 6.32 7.20
C ARG A 122 16.48 7.19 8.44
N TRP A 123 15.83 6.66 9.45
CA TRP A 123 15.77 7.32 10.75
C TRP A 123 17.15 7.29 11.42
N ILE A 124 17.57 8.45 11.92
CA ILE A 124 18.71 8.57 12.83
C ILE A 124 18.14 8.97 14.18
N VAL A 125 18.16 8.05 15.13
CA VAL A 125 17.56 8.20 16.46
C VAL A 125 18.61 8.01 17.54
N THR A 126 18.35 8.53 18.73
CA THR A 126 19.21 8.32 19.90
C THR A 126 18.85 7.01 20.64
N PRO A 127 19.74 6.47 21.48
CA PRO A 127 19.46 5.25 22.25
C PRO A 127 18.18 5.31 23.11
N GLU A 128 17.81 6.50 23.56
CA GLU A 128 16.62 6.77 24.36
C GLU A 128 15.33 6.30 23.67
N TRP A 129 15.27 6.32 22.33
CA TRP A 129 14.12 5.81 21.59
C TRP A 129 13.81 4.35 21.95
N LEU A 130 14.85 3.52 22.00
CA LEU A 130 14.70 2.09 22.27
C LEU A 130 14.47 1.83 23.76
N ILE A 131 15.06 2.64 24.64
CA ILE A 131 14.83 2.60 26.09
C ILE A 131 13.35 2.89 26.39
N GLU A 132 12.79 3.96 25.81
CA GLU A 132 11.38 4.31 26.00
C GLU A 132 10.44 3.32 25.31
N SER A 133 10.82 2.79 24.13
CA SER A 133 10.10 1.68 23.50
C SER A 133 10.06 0.44 24.40
N GLY A 134 11.17 0.13 25.05
CA GLY A 134 11.30 -0.98 25.99
C GLY A 134 10.40 -0.84 27.22
N LYS A 135 10.19 0.39 27.71
CA LYS A 135 9.27 0.70 28.81
C LYS A 135 7.80 0.62 28.36
N ALA A 136 7.51 1.07 27.15
CA ALA A 136 6.16 1.08 26.59
C ALA A 136 5.67 -0.32 26.16
N GLY A 137 6.60 -1.23 25.83
CA GLY A 137 6.29 -2.55 25.29
C GLY A 137 6.00 -2.56 23.79
N PHE A 138 6.21 -1.43 23.10
CA PHE A 138 6.09 -1.26 21.66
C PHE A 138 7.02 -0.15 21.17
N PHE A 139 7.33 -0.10 19.88
CA PHE A 139 8.16 0.97 19.31
C PHE A 139 7.44 2.31 19.35
N VAL A 140 7.97 3.25 20.13
CA VAL A 140 7.40 4.61 20.24
C VAL A 140 7.79 5.47 19.04
N GLU A 141 7.14 6.63 18.92
CA GLU A 141 7.38 7.59 17.84
C GLU A 141 8.84 8.07 17.79
N GLU A 142 9.46 7.98 16.61
CA GLU A 142 10.88 8.29 16.39
C GLU A 142 11.19 9.79 16.40
N SER A 143 10.21 10.62 16.02
CA SER A 143 10.35 12.08 15.85
C SER A 143 10.83 12.79 17.12
N ARG A 144 10.54 12.21 18.29
CA ARG A 144 10.93 12.74 19.61
C ARG A 144 12.39 12.47 19.97
N PHE A 145 13.03 11.52 19.28
CA PHE A 145 14.36 11.01 19.61
C PHE A 145 15.34 11.14 18.45
N GLY A 146 14.92 11.74 17.33
CA GLY A 146 15.72 11.72 16.12
C GLY A 146 15.14 12.48 14.96
N SER A 147 15.73 12.26 13.79
CA SER A 147 15.28 12.88 12.55
C SER A 147 15.41 11.92 11.37
N LYS A 148 14.58 12.15 10.36
CA LYS A 148 14.62 11.47 9.07
C LYS A 148 14.64 12.53 7.98
N THR A 149 15.66 12.50 7.13
CA THR A 149 15.70 13.42 5.99
C THR A 149 14.71 12.94 4.94
N THR A 150 13.70 13.75 4.63
CA THR A 150 12.79 13.52 3.50
C THR A 150 13.41 14.04 2.20
N LYS A 151 12.98 13.51 1.05
CA LYS A 151 13.39 14.01 -0.27
C LYS A 151 12.75 15.36 -0.56
#